data_AF-A0A261A4A1-F1
#
_entry.id   AF-A0A261A4A1-F1
#
_cell.length_a   1.000
_cell.length_b   1.000
_cell.length_c   1.000
_cell.angle_alpha   90.00
_cell.angle_beta   90.00
_cell.angle_gamma   90.00
#
_symmetry.space_group_name_H-M   'P 1'
#
loop_
_entity.id
_entity.type
_entity.pdbx_description
1 polymer ?
#
loop_
_entity_poly.entity_id
_entity_poly.type
_entity_poly.pdbx_seq_one_letter_code
_entity_poly.pdbx_strand_id
1 'polypeptide(L)'
;MHFPLLLLGITVVSGIIINDNGGGRSHGNGFSSSSSEEHGNRPRPHRPRPPRPNPPRGPRCPNDWITFNRPQGPWCVKVFSGIGTAFYAQEQYGKRRAECPWKAACAPNDTFEWTDGHTTGTAGFWWPGIEPSGSWNDQWRFQSCLVIHVSAADGQMGNWGYPHGSMDDEHCQQTWRMYACGKRPS
;
A
#
# COMPACT_ATOMS: atom_id res chain seq x y z
N MET A 1 -17.88 31.28 -10.41
CA MET A 1 -18.16 30.36 -9.29
C MET A 1 -17.14 29.23 -9.39
N HIS A 2 -16.11 29.24 -8.54
CA HIS A 2 -15.05 28.22 -8.53
C HIS A 2 -15.48 27.08 -7.62
N PHE A 3 -15.72 25.90 -8.17
CA PHE A 3 -15.87 24.66 -7.39
C PHE A 3 -14.46 24.21 -6.96
N PRO A 4 -14.15 24.10 -5.65
CA PRO A 4 -12.93 23.43 -5.24
C PRO A 4 -13.14 21.93 -5.44
N LEU A 5 -12.35 21.34 -6.33
CA LEU A 5 -12.25 19.89 -6.46
C LEU A 5 -11.63 19.37 -5.15
N LEU A 6 -12.45 18.78 -4.28
CA LEU A 6 -11.98 18.03 -3.12
C LEU A 6 -11.28 16.75 -3.64
N LEU A 7 -9.97 16.84 -3.87
CA LEU A 7 -9.13 15.68 -4.09
C LEU A 7 -9.08 14.87 -2.80
N LEU A 8 -9.94 13.86 -2.69
CA LEU A 8 -9.82 12.82 -1.67
C LEU A 8 -8.50 12.10 -1.91
N GLY A 9 -7.53 12.34 -1.03
CA GLY A 9 -6.15 11.86 -1.14
C GLY A 9 -6.06 10.35 -1.26
N ILE A 10 -5.76 9.87 -2.47
CA ILE A 10 -5.57 8.47 -2.81
C ILE A 10 -4.08 8.27 -3.18
N THR A 11 -3.27 7.59 -2.36
CA THR A 11 -1.97 6.99 -2.78
C THR A 11 -2.22 5.87 -3.76
N VAL A 12 -1.32 5.56 -4.71
CA VAL A 12 -1.31 4.37 -5.56
C VAL A 12 0.10 3.76 -5.66
N VAL A 13 0.27 2.44 -5.57
CA VAL A 13 1.55 1.75 -5.89
C VAL A 13 1.27 0.52 -6.76
N SER A 14 1.89 0.40 -7.93
CA SER A 14 1.66 -0.74 -8.84
C SER A 14 2.58 -1.93 -8.54
N GLY A 15 2.14 -3.16 -8.85
CA GLY A 15 2.93 -4.37 -8.61
C GLY A 15 2.88 -5.39 -9.75
N ILE A 16 3.89 -6.27 -9.79
CA ILE A 16 4.08 -7.33 -10.78
C ILE A 16 3.72 -8.67 -10.14
N ILE A 17 2.77 -9.43 -10.71
CA ILE A 17 2.54 -10.86 -10.38
C ILE A 17 2.99 -11.72 -11.56
N ILE A 18 3.76 -12.77 -11.31
CA ILE A 18 3.94 -13.90 -12.24
C ILE A 18 2.85 -14.94 -11.96
N ASN A 19 2.11 -15.34 -13.00
CA ASN A 19 1.13 -16.40 -12.88
C ASN A 19 1.86 -17.74 -12.97
N ASP A 20 2.20 -18.33 -11.82
CA ASP A 20 2.39 -19.77 -11.80
C ASP A 20 0.99 -20.41 -11.79
N ASN A 21 0.73 -21.28 -12.75
CA ASN A 21 -0.49 -22.09 -12.83
C ASN A 21 -0.54 -23.04 -11.61
N GLY A 22 -0.97 -22.51 -10.47
CA GLY A 22 -1.20 -23.24 -9.23
C GLY A 22 -2.62 -22.99 -8.76
N GLY A 23 -3.55 -23.84 -9.21
CA GLY A 23 -4.91 -23.87 -8.68
C GLY A 23 -4.90 -24.28 -7.21
N GLY A 24 -5.02 -23.32 -6.31
CA GLY A 24 -5.14 -23.55 -4.87
C GLY A 24 -6.43 -22.94 -4.33
N ARG A 25 -7.48 -23.75 -4.17
CA ARG A 25 -8.64 -23.39 -3.35
C ARG A 25 -8.19 -23.45 -1.88
N SER A 26 -8.32 -22.35 -1.14
CA SER A 26 -8.16 -22.38 0.31
C SER A 26 -9.44 -21.89 1.00
N HIS A 27 -10.07 -22.82 1.70
CA HIS A 27 -11.11 -22.62 2.70
C HIS A 27 -10.46 -22.72 4.09
N GLY A 28 -10.92 -21.88 5.02
CA GLY A 28 -10.74 -22.03 6.47
C GLY A 28 -9.44 -21.46 7.04
N ASN A 29 -9.34 -21.01 8.28
CA ASN A 29 -10.29 -20.91 9.38
C ASN A 29 -9.81 -19.75 10.28
N GLY A 30 -10.74 -18.93 10.77
CA GLY A 30 -10.43 -17.89 11.73
C GLY A 30 -10.04 -18.51 13.08
N PHE A 31 -8.80 -18.25 13.51
CA PHE A 31 -8.40 -18.51 14.89
C PHE A 31 -8.95 -17.39 15.78
N SER A 32 -9.87 -17.72 16.67
CA SER A 32 -10.24 -16.87 17.79
C SER A 32 -9.51 -17.37 19.04
N SER A 33 -8.58 -16.58 19.55
CA SER A 33 -7.92 -16.85 20.82
C SER A 33 -8.92 -16.68 21.96
N SER A 34 -9.28 -17.79 22.62
CA SER A 34 -10.03 -17.79 23.88
C SER A 34 -9.06 -17.58 25.04
N SER A 35 -9.16 -16.44 25.72
CA SER A 35 -8.47 -16.19 26.99
C SER A 35 -9.43 -16.50 28.14
N SER A 36 -9.07 -17.47 28.97
CA SER A 36 -9.81 -17.94 30.15
C SER A 36 -9.44 -17.14 31.39
N GLU A 37 -10.43 -16.65 32.14
CA GLU A 37 -10.28 -16.24 33.56
C GLU A 37 -11.60 -16.59 34.28
N GLU A 38 -11.57 -17.50 35.28
CA GLU A 38 -12.71 -17.79 36.17
C GLU A 38 -12.37 -17.46 37.64
N HIS A 39 -13.33 -16.76 38.25
CA HIS A 39 -13.79 -16.78 39.65
C HIS A 39 -13.04 -16.08 40.80
N GLY A 40 -13.75 -15.10 41.42
CA GLY A 40 -13.59 -14.73 42.83
C GLY A 40 -14.46 -13.55 43.33
N ASN A 41 -15.54 -13.87 44.05
CA ASN A 41 -16.20 -13.12 45.14
C ASN A 41 -17.25 -11.98 44.93
N ARG A 42 -18.48 -12.32 45.35
CA ARG A 42 -19.58 -11.57 46.04
C ARG A 42 -20.21 -10.32 45.38
N PRO A 43 -21.55 -10.27 45.16
CA PRO A 43 -22.22 -9.08 44.63
C PRO A 43 -22.40 -7.99 45.69
N ARG A 44 -21.87 -6.79 45.44
CA ARG A 44 -22.31 -5.54 46.09
C ARG A 44 -23.49 -4.95 45.32
N PRO A 45 -24.47 -4.30 45.96
CA PRO A 45 -25.58 -3.66 45.24
C PRO A 45 -25.04 -2.55 44.32
N HIS A 46 -25.26 -2.69 43.01
CA HIS A 46 -24.85 -1.69 42.03
C HIS A 46 -25.85 -0.53 42.01
N ARG A 47 -25.37 0.66 42.40
CA ARG A 47 -26.00 1.93 42.05
C ARG A 47 -26.02 2.06 40.52
N PRO A 48 -27.15 2.41 39.87
CA PRO A 48 -27.18 2.60 38.42
C PRO A 48 -26.20 3.71 38.03
N ARG A 49 -25.18 3.35 37.24
CA ARG A 49 -24.29 4.32 36.61
C ARG A 49 -25.08 5.01 35.49
N PRO A 50 -25.08 6.35 35.41
CA PRO A 50 -25.67 7.05 34.27
C PRO A 50 -25.08 6.51 32.96
N PRO A 51 -25.85 6.41 31.87
CA PRO A 51 -25.33 6.02 30.57
C PRO A 51 -24.19 6.97 30.20
N ARG A 52 -22.96 6.44 30.11
CA ARG A 52 -21.85 7.19 29.52
C ARG A 52 -22.20 7.33 28.04
N PRO A 53 -22.21 8.56 27.47
CA PRO A 53 -22.32 8.70 26.03
C PRO A 53 -21.26 7.84 25.36
N ASN A 54 -21.66 7.01 24.39
CA ASN A 54 -20.70 6.26 23.61
C ASN A 54 -19.74 7.28 22.98
N PRO A 55 -18.42 7.16 23.20
CA PRO A 55 -17.48 8.05 22.55
C PRO A 55 -17.72 7.97 21.03
N PRO A 56 -17.64 9.10 20.30
CA PRO A 56 -17.76 9.09 18.86
C PRO A 56 -16.87 8.00 18.29
N ARG A 57 -17.49 7.10 17.53
CA ARG A 57 -16.78 6.05 16.79
C ARG A 57 -15.80 6.78 15.88
N GLY A 58 -14.50 6.71 16.21
CA GLY A 58 -13.46 7.39 15.43
C GLY A 58 -13.48 6.99 13.95
N PRO A 59 -12.82 7.78 13.07
CA PRO A 59 -12.82 7.55 11.63
C PRO A 59 -12.41 6.10 11.33
N ARG A 60 -13.19 5.40 10.52
CA ARG A 60 -12.92 4.00 10.15
C ARG A 60 -12.62 3.91 8.67
N CYS A 61 -11.75 2.96 8.34
CA CYS A 61 -11.58 2.59 6.94
C CYS A 61 -12.87 1.98 6.39
N PRO A 62 -13.17 2.20 5.10
CA PRO A 62 -14.31 1.54 4.47
C PRO A 62 -14.17 0.01 4.57
N ASN A 63 -15.28 -0.70 4.44
CA ASN A 63 -15.28 -2.15 4.34
C ASN A 63 -14.34 -2.60 3.21
N ASP A 64 -13.61 -3.69 3.42
CA ASP A 64 -12.61 -4.25 2.50
C ASP A 64 -11.37 -3.36 2.25
N TRP A 65 -11.10 -2.41 3.13
CA TRP A 65 -9.82 -1.68 3.19
C TRP A 65 -9.04 -2.11 4.43
N ILE A 66 -7.74 -2.33 4.26
CA ILE A 66 -6.82 -2.64 5.35
C ILE A 66 -6.49 -1.35 6.09
N THR A 67 -6.52 -1.39 7.43
CA THR A 67 -6.18 -0.24 8.28
C THR A 67 -4.74 -0.32 8.75
N PHE A 68 -3.97 0.72 8.48
CA PHE A 68 -2.61 0.92 8.97
C PHE A 68 -2.59 2.03 10.02
N ASN A 69 -2.17 1.73 11.24
CA ASN A 69 -2.03 2.73 12.29
C ASN A 69 -0.66 3.41 12.16
N ARG A 70 -0.64 4.70 11.87
CA ARG A 70 0.58 5.52 11.77
C ARG A 70 0.59 6.58 12.87
N PRO A 71 1.77 7.14 13.23
CA PRO A 71 1.85 8.27 14.16
C PRO A 71 1.00 9.48 13.72
N GLN A 72 0.86 9.69 12.41
CA GLN A 72 0.05 10.75 11.80
C GLN A 72 -1.46 10.42 11.72
N GLY A 73 -1.88 9.29 12.28
CA GLY A 73 -3.25 8.78 12.23
C GLY A 73 -3.44 7.57 11.30
N PRO A 74 -4.61 6.91 11.38
CA PRO A 74 -4.92 5.73 10.59
C PRO A 74 -4.92 6.03 9.08
N TRP A 75 -4.51 5.04 8.30
CA TRP A 75 -4.47 5.07 6.84
C TRP A 75 -5.10 3.81 6.28
N CYS A 76 -5.96 3.96 5.29
CA CYS A 76 -6.69 2.87 4.67
C CYS A 76 -5.98 2.49 3.39
N VAL A 77 -5.69 1.21 3.14
CA VAL A 77 -5.07 0.73 1.91
C VAL A 77 -5.91 -0.38 1.28
N LYS A 78 -5.99 -0.42 -0.04
CA LYS A 78 -6.66 -1.48 -0.80
C LYS A 78 -5.89 -1.82 -2.07
N VAL A 79 -5.68 -3.10 -2.32
CA VAL A 79 -5.10 -3.59 -3.57
C VAL A 79 -6.23 -3.87 -4.57
N PHE A 80 -6.01 -3.43 -5.80
CA PHE A 80 -6.85 -3.64 -6.96
C PHE A 80 -6.04 -4.49 -7.94
N SER A 81 -6.65 -5.52 -8.48
CA SER A 81 -6.02 -6.45 -9.42
C SER A 81 -6.87 -6.61 -10.67
N GLY A 82 -6.24 -6.75 -11.85
CA GLY A 82 -6.92 -6.96 -13.12
C GLY A 82 -6.05 -6.63 -14.32
N ILE A 83 -6.45 -7.07 -15.53
CA ILE A 83 -5.78 -6.70 -16.78
C ILE A 83 -6.16 -5.25 -17.11
N GLY A 84 -5.17 -4.38 -17.39
CA GLY A 84 -5.40 -2.99 -17.80
C GLY A 84 -5.62 -1.99 -16.66
N THR A 85 -5.52 -2.42 -15.40
CA THR A 85 -5.73 -1.56 -14.22
C THR A 85 -4.67 -0.45 -14.08
N ALA A 86 -3.48 -0.63 -14.65
CA ALA A 86 -2.39 0.32 -14.58
C ALA A 86 -2.68 1.67 -15.25
N PHE A 87 -3.41 1.70 -16.36
CA PHE A 87 -3.71 2.96 -17.06
C PHE A 87 -4.52 3.92 -16.19
N TYR A 88 -5.40 3.40 -15.32
CA TYR A 88 -6.18 4.20 -14.38
C TYR A 88 -5.43 4.54 -13.08
N ALA A 89 -4.34 3.80 -12.79
CA ALA A 89 -3.49 3.99 -11.61
C ALA A 89 -2.40 5.06 -11.80
N GLN A 90 -2.16 5.48 -13.05
CA GLN A 90 -1.09 6.39 -13.45
C GLN A 90 -1.19 7.82 -12.89
N GLU A 91 -2.26 8.20 -12.21
CA GLU A 91 -2.40 9.57 -11.72
C GLU A 91 -1.91 9.74 -10.27
N GLN A 92 -1.59 8.66 -9.55
CA GLN A 92 -1.44 8.71 -8.09
C GLN A 92 -0.28 7.87 -7.53
N TYR A 93 0.82 7.70 -8.26
CA TYR A 93 1.96 6.84 -7.83
C TYR A 93 3.19 7.60 -7.31
N GLY A 94 4.15 6.86 -6.73
CA GLY A 94 5.49 7.40 -6.45
C GLY A 94 6.24 7.71 -7.75
N LYS A 95 6.40 8.97 -8.11
CA LYS A 95 6.99 9.43 -9.38
C LYS A 95 8.48 9.73 -9.22
N ARG A 96 9.29 9.35 -10.21
CA ARG A 96 10.73 9.70 -10.23
C ARG A 96 10.87 11.22 -10.30
N ARG A 97 11.70 11.76 -9.40
CA ARG A 97 12.07 13.18 -9.37
C ARG A 97 12.84 13.56 -10.64
N ALA A 98 12.58 14.75 -11.16
CA ALA A 98 13.23 15.21 -12.40
C ALA A 98 14.75 15.38 -12.24
N GLU A 99 15.20 15.72 -11.02
CA GLU A 99 16.60 15.84 -10.61
C GLU A 99 17.30 14.48 -10.40
N CYS A 100 16.54 13.37 -10.40
CA CYS A 100 17.05 12.01 -10.22
C CYS A 100 16.81 11.13 -11.47
N PRO A 101 17.27 11.50 -12.68
CA PRO A 101 16.92 10.81 -13.94
C PRO A 101 17.53 9.41 -14.12
N TRP A 102 18.68 9.11 -13.51
CA TRP A 102 19.36 7.81 -13.59
C TRP A 102 19.95 7.42 -12.22
N LYS A 103 20.35 6.16 -12.05
CA LYS A 103 20.80 5.57 -10.77
C LYS A 103 21.76 6.44 -9.94
N ALA A 104 22.81 6.98 -10.55
CA ALA A 104 23.86 7.71 -9.84
C ALA A 104 23.49 9.15 -9.47
N ALA A 105 22.33 9.66 -9.90
CA ALA A 105 21.93 11.04 -9.64
C ALA A 105 21.50 11.26 -8.18
N CYS A 106 20.85 10.26 -7.56
CA CYS A 106 20.30 10.34 -6.22
C CYS A 106 20.46 9.02 -5.46
N ALA A 107 20.38 9.06 -4.14
CA ALA A 107 20.26 7.83 -3.35
C ALA A 107 18.91 7.14 -3.65
N PRO A 108 18.82 5.80 -3.59
CA PRO A 108 17.61 5.05 -3.93
C PRO A 108 16.32 5.59 -3.28
N ASN A 109 16.38 5.91 -1.99
CA ASN A 109 15.24 6.38 -1.21
C ASN A 109 14.89 7.86 -1.44
N ASP A 110 15.71 8.59 -2.18
CA ASP A 110 15.48 9.98 -2.54
C ASP A 110 14.98 10.13 -3.98
N THR A 111 15.04 9.07 -4.79
CA THR A 111 14.71 9.09 -6.23
C THR A 111 13.24 9.41 -6.52
N PHE A 112 12.32 9.06 -5.61
CA PHE A 112 10.88 9.14 -5.83
C PHE A 112 10.20 10.16 -4.91
N GLU A 113 9.13 10.76 -5.42
CA GLU A 113 8.21 11.61 -4.68
C GLU A 113 6.77 11.08 -4.78
N TRP A 114 6.00 11.23 -3.70
CA TRP A 114 4.59 10.86 -3.67
C TRP A 114 3.73 11.94 -4.32
N THR A 115 2.85 11.56 -5.25
CA THR A 115 1.97 12.53 -5.94
C THR A 115 0.65 12.80 -5.21
N ASP A 116 0.33 12.02 -4.17
CA ASP A 116 -0.97 12.07 -3.49
C ASP A 116 -1.12 13.22 -2.45
N GLY A 117 -0.05 13.97 -2.18
CA GLY A 117 -0.03 15.11 -1.25
C GLY A 117 -0.16 14.79 0.25
N HIS A 118 -0.21 13.51 0.64
CA HIS A 118 -0.46 13.06 2.01
C HIS A 118 0.60 12.07 2.52
N THR A 119 1.23 11.31 1.63
CA THR A 119 2.21 10.29 1.97
C THR A 119 3.57 10.90 2.17
N THR A 120 4.23 10.43 3.22
CA THR A 120 5.55 10.91 3.62
C THR A 120 6.45 9.73 3.97
N GLY A 121 7.74 9.89 3.70
CA GLY A 121 8.77 8.90 3.98
C GLY A 121 8.80 7.72 2.99
N THR A 122 9.82 6.89 3.18
CA THR A 122 10.14 5.69 2.38
C THR A 122 10.44 4.50 3.30
N ALA A 123 9.89 4.52 4.52
CA ALA A 123 10.11 3.45 5.49
C ALA A 123 9.62 2.11 4.94
N GLY A 124 10.46 1.08 5.02
CA GLY A 124 10.20 -0.24 4.45
C GLY A 124 10.57 -0.37 2.96
N PHE A 125 11.05 0.68 2.31
CA PHE A 125 11.60 0.57 0.96
C PHE A 125 12.89 -0.24 1.01
N TRP A 126 12.97 -1.24 0.14
CA TRP A 126 14.17 -2.01 -0.07
C TRP A 126 14.39 -2.18 -1.57
N TRP A 127 15.56 -1.78 -2.05
CA TRP A 127 15.90 -1.77 -3.46
C TRP A 127 16.91 -2.88 -3.75
N PRO A 128 16.57 -3.86 -4.60
CA PRO A 128 17.46 -4.95 -4.95
C PRO A 128 18.46 -4.53 -6.02
N GLY A 129 19.68 -5.06 -5.93
CA GLY A 129 20.64 -5.07 -7.04
C GLY A 129 20.91 -3.69 -7.65
N ILE A 130 20.45 -3.48 -8.89
CA ILE A 130 20.71 -2.24 -9.62
C ILE A 130 19.70 -1.13 -9.31
N GLU A 131 18.59 -1.42 -8.64
CA GLU A 131 17.47 -0.47 -8.53
C GLU A 131 17.68 0.67 -7.52
N PRO A 132 17.03 1.83 -7.72
CA PRO A 132 16.32 2.22 -8.95
C PRO A 132 17.28 2.58 -10.07
N SER A 133 17.20 1.89 -11.19
CA SER A 133 18.15 1.97 -12.30
C SER A 133 17.90 3.20 -13.18
N GLY A 134 16.64 3.55 -13.43
CA GLY A 134 16.28 4.60 -14.37
C GLY A 134 16.65 4.20 -15.78
N SER A 135 16.37 2.94 -16.15
CA SER A 135 16.77 2.44 -17.46
C SER A 135 16.08 3.24 -18.56
N TRP A 136 16.85 3.50 -19.62
CA TRP A 136 16.38 4.28 -20.76
C TRP A 136 15.82 3.35 -21.84
N ASN A 137 14.69 3.72 -22.40
CA ASN A 137 14.24 3.24 -23.69
C ASN A 137 13.88 4.41 -24.63
N ASP A 138 13.96 4.18 -25.94
CA ASP A 138 13.72 5.25 -26.92
C ASP A 138 12.24 5.64 -27.05
N GLN A 139 11.34 4.73 -26.68
CA GLN A 139 9.90 4.94 -26.81
C GLN A 139 9.28 5.71 -25.62
N TRP A 140 9.75 5.45 -24.40
CA TRP A 140 9.17 5.91 -23.13
C TRP A 140 10.16 6.62 -22.20
N ARG A 141 11.42 6.76 -22.59
CA ARG A 141 12.50 7.46 -21.88
C ARG A 141 12.91 6.72 -20.62
N PHE A 142 13.06 7.41 -19.48
CA PHE A 142 13.47 6.79 -18.23
C PHE A 142 12.33 6.01 -17.57
N GLN A 143 12.65 4.89 -16.94
CA GLN A 143 11.79 4.25 -15.94
C GLN A 143 11.51 5.25 -14.81
N SER A 144 10.24 5.63 -14.66
CA SER A 144 9.83 6.82 -13.87
C SER A 144 8.66 6.56 -12.92
N CYS A 145 8.17 5.31 -12.88
CA CYS A 145 7.13 4.86 -11.98
C CYS A 145 7.68 3.89 -10.94
N LEU A 146 7.44 4.18 -9.66
CA LEU A 146 7.71 3.26 -8.56
C LEU A 146 6.78 2.05 -8.64
N VAL A 147 7.37 0.86 -8.58
CA VAL A 147 6.65 -0.41 -8.48
C VAL A 147 7.20 -1.30 -7.38
N ILE A 148 6.38 -2.23 -6.92
CA ILE A 148 6.76 -3.25 -5.94
C ILE A 148 6.69 -4.64 -6.57
N HIS A 149 7.72 -5.45 -6.35
CA HIS A 149 7.73 -6.86 -6.74
C HIS A 149 6.87 -7.66 -5.77
N VAL A 150 5.84 -8.33 -6.30
CA VAL A 150 4.93 -9.16 -5.49
C VAL A 150 4.92 -10.57 -6.03
N SER A 151 5.59 -11.48 -5.32
CA SER A 151 5.51 -12.92 -5.61
C SER A 151 4.32 -13.57 -4.90
N ALA A 152 4.04 -14.83 -5.22
CA ALA A 152 2.88 -15.57 -4.69
C ALA A 152 2.89 -15.74 -3.15
N ALA A 153 4.06 -15.69 -2.52
CA ALA A 153 4.22 -15.81 -1.08
C ALA A 153 5.58 -15.26 -0.61
N ASP A 154 5.70 -14.99 0.69
CA ASP A 154 6.96 -14.61 1.32
C ASP A 154 8.06 -15.66 1.05
N GLY A 155 9.29 -15.20 0.84
CA GLY A 155 10.44 -16.05 0.52
C GLY A 155 10.48 -16.55 -0.93
N GLN A 156 9.44 -16.33 -1.72
CA GLN A 156 9.48 -16.56 -3.17
C GLN A 156 10.04 -15.33 -3.89
N MET A 157 10.87 -15.57 -4.90
CA MET A 157 11.38 -14.50 -5.75
C MET A 157 10.30 -14.01 -6.70
N GLY A 158 10.26 -12.70 -6.91
CA GLY A 158 9.52 -12.05 -7.97
C GLY A 158 10.28 -12.11 -9.30
N ASN A 159 9.91 -11.20 -10.21
CA ASN A 159 10.55 -11.13 -11.52
C ASN A 159 12.05 -10.79 -11.36
N TRP A 160 12.88 -11.26 -12.29
CA TRP A 160 14.33 -11.03 -12.29
C TRP A 160 15.09 -11.56 -11.06
N GLY A 161 14.47 -12.44 -10.26
CA GLY A 161 15.09 -12.98 -9.04
C GLY A 161 15.10 -11.99 -7.87
N TYR A 162 14.31 -10.91 -7.95
CA TYR A 162 14.20 -9.92 -6.89
C TYR A 162 13.27 -10.41 -5.76
N PRO A 163 13.64 -10.24 -4.48
CA PRO A 163 12.82 -10.66 -3.34
C PRO A 163 11.40 -10.09 -3.32
N HIS A 164 10.47 -10.85 -2.74
CA HIS A 164 9.12 -10.37 -2.43
C HIS A 164 9.15 -9.04 -1.65
N GLY A 165 8.33 -8.08 -2.08
CA GLY A 165 8.18 -6.78 -1.43
C GLY A 165 9.27 -5.76 -1.77
N SER A 166 10.20 -6.10 -2.67
CA SER A 166 11.25 -5.19 -3.10
C SER A 166 10.73 -4.13 -4.06
N MET A 167 11.33 -2.94 -4.00
CA MET A 167 11.02 -1.82 -4.88
C MET A 167 11.76 -1.95 -6.20
N ASP A 168 11.19 -1.35 -7.24
CA ASP A 168 11.77 -1.23 -8.57
C ASP A 168 11.21 0.02 -9.24
N ASP A 169 11.87 0.48 -10.29
CA ASP A 169 11.37 1.54 -11.14
C ASP A 169 11.12 1.03 -12.53
N GLU A 170 9.99 1.41 -13.11
CA GLU A 170 9.64 0.95 -14.43
C GLU A 170 9.01 2.06 -15.28
N HIS A 171 8.94 1.84 -16.59
CA HIS A 171 8.25 2.75 -17.48
C HIS A 171 6.77 2.80 -17.12
N CYS A 172 6.26 4.00 -16.88
CA CYS A 172 4.88 4.21 -16.44
C CYS A 172 3.85 3.62 -17.40
N GLN A 173 4.17 3.61 -18.70
CA GLN A 173 3.34 3.11 -19.79
C GLN A 173 3.16 1.59 -19.79
N GLN A 174 3.92 0.87 -18.96
CA GLN A 174 3.73 -0.56 -18.79
C GLN A 174 2.36 -0.90 -18.21
N THR A 175 1.88 -2.11 -18.52
CA THR A 175 0.63 -2.63 -17.98
C THR A 175 0.90 -3.49 -16.76
N TRP A 176 0.48 -2.99 -15.61
CA TRP A 176 0.54 -3.68 -14.33
C TRP A 176 -0.74 -4.44 -14.04
N ARG A 177 -0.56 -5.59 -13.40
CA ARG A 177 -1.65 -6.52 -13.03
C ARG A 177 -2.31 -6.13 -11.71
N MET A 178 -1.67 -5.25 -10.94
CA MET A 178 -2.21 -4.72 -9.71
C MET A 178 -1.75 -3.28 -9.43
N TYR A 179 -2.53 -2.61 -8.58
CA TYR A 179 -2.14 -1.37 -7.92
C TYR A 179 -2.77 -1.28 -6.53
N ALA A 180 -2.11 -0.61 -5.59
CA ALA A 180 -2.56 -0.45 -4.22
C ALA A 180 -2.94 1.00 -3.97
N CYS A 181 -4.23 1.29 -3.75
CA CYS A 181 -4.64 2.62 -3.31
C CYS A 181 -4.52 2.82 -1.80
N GLY A 182 -4.48 4.06 -1.32
CA GLY A 182 -4.64 4.35 0.10
C GLY A 182 -5.15 5.75 0.40
N LYS A 183 -5.89 5.93 1.50
CA LYS A 183 -6.54 7.21 1.84
C LYS A 183 -6.73 7.39 3.34
N ARG A 184 -7.03 8.63 3.76
CA ARG A 184 -7.51 8.87 5.14
C ARG A 184 -8.87 8.18 5.35
N PRO A 185 -9.15 7.67 6.56
CA PRO A 185 -10.47 7.16 6.87
C PRO A 185 -11.53 8.26 6.77
N SER A 186 -12.72 7.85 6.34
CA SER A 186 -13.92 8.69 6.18
C SER A 186 -14.66 8.91 7.50
#